data_AF-A0A7L2N5I4-F1
#
_entry.id   AF-A0A7L2N5I4-F1
#
_cell.length_a   1.000
_cell.length_b   1.000
_cell.length_c   1.000
_cell.angle_alpha   90.00
_cell.angle_beta   90.00
_cell.angle_gamma   90.00
#
_symmetry.space_group_name_H-M   'P 1'
#
loop_
_entity.id
_entity.type
_entity.pdbx_description
1 polymer ?
#
loop_
_entity_poly.entity_id
_entity_poly.type
_entity_poly.pdbx_seq_one_letter_code
_entity_poly.pdbx_strand_id
1 'polypeptide(L)'
;LTPRAPQHVAGRLDPAAPWDEFLLPPNPPGAGQAARNPLGGPGGSEDGGQVLLTGLHACGDLSSALLRHFCRSPAVAAVALAGCCYMKLSTGPQPSPGCPLGYPLSAWVAALPGHQLSYRAREAACHALEEFEGRLRGGGPRLRAHCYRAALESLIRAADPAKRHLGLQPGRKAHALSFPQYAHLGLPLAGLDPAGVPLDSEAVGAMLEQQHKVVAFCTLGQLLAPAVETLILLDRLLYLREQGFHCALVPLFNPRFSPRNLVLVASRSPLATALAGLGEDGDSSQDEDLGEAEAEP
;
A
#
# COMPACT_ATOMS: atom_id res chain seq x y z
N LEU A 1 33.13 18.93 -11.32
CA LEU A 1 32.87 17.50 -11.02
C LEU A 1 31.36 17.33 -11.06
N THR A 2 30.83 16.58 -12.02
CA THR A 2 29.38 16.31 -12.12
C THR A 2 28.91 15.66 -10.81
N PRO A 3 27.88 16.17 -10.12
CA PRO A 3 27.33 15.51 -8.96
C PRO A 3 26.92 14.09 -9.38
N ARG A 4 27.49 13.08 -8.72
CA ARG A 4 27.15 11.69 -8.97
C ARG A 4 25.68 11.53 -8.63
N ALA A 5 24.84 11.41 -9.66
CA ALA A 5 23.45 11.02 -9.49
C ALA A 5 23.40 9.74 -8.61
N PRO A 6 22.39 9.60 -7.74
CA PRO A 6 22.24 8.40 -6.93
C PRO A 6 22.35 7.17 -7.82
N GLN A 7 23.30 6.29 -7.51
CA GLN A 7 23.49 5.07 -8.27
C GLN A 7 22.41 4.07 -7.86
N HIS A 8 21.53 3.75 -8.79
CA HIS A 8 20.51 2.73 -8.58
C HIS A 8 21.16 1.36 -8.66
N VAL A 9 21.27 0.68 -7.52
CA VAL A 9 21.71 -0.72 -7.47
C VAL A 9 20.47 -1.60 -7.44
N ALA A 10 20.24 -2.37 -8.51
CA ALA A 10 19.16 -3.35 -8.56
C ALA A 10 19.61 -4.64 -7.85
N GLY A 11 18.86 -5.05 -6.82
CA GLY A 11 19.02 -6.34 -6.14
C GLY A 11 17.73 -7.15 -6.15
N ARG A 12 17.84 -8.48 -6.20
CA ARG A 12 16.68 -9.38 -6.11
C ARG A 12 16.57 -9.88 -4.66
N LEU A 13 15.48 -9.56 -3.99
CA LEU A 13 15.16 -10.09 -2.67
C LEU A 13 14.21 -11.29 -2.82
N ASP A 14 14.46 -12.36 -2.08
CA ASP A 14 13.53 -13.50 -1.99
C ASP A 14 12.37 -13.13 -1.04
N PRO A 15 11.13 -13.03 -1.53
CA PRO A 15 9.97 -12.70 -0.69
C PRO A 15 9.59 -13.82 0.29
N ALA A 16 10.14 -15.03 0.15
CA ALA A 16 9.93 -16.15 1.08
C ALA A 16 10.99 -16.24 2.17
N ALA A 17 12.06 -15.43 2.11
CA ALA A 17 13.10 -15.41 3.12
C ALA A 17 12.52 -14.98 4.48
N PRO A 18 13.01 -15.54 5.59
CA PRO A 18 12.61 -15.09 6.92
C PRO A 18 12.94 -13.60 7.12
N TRP A 19 12.12 -12.93 7.94
CA TRP A 19 12.10 -11.46 8.03
C TRP A 19 13.44 -10.85 8.45
N ASP A 20 14.24 -11.56 9.22
CA ASP A 20 15.60 -11.18 9.58
C ASP A 20 16.53 -11.11 8.36
N GLU A 21 16.37 -12.01 7.41
CA GLU A 21 17.15 -12.07 6.16
C GLU A 21 16.70 -11.00 5.15
N PHE A 22 15.40 -10.67 5.10
CA PHE A 22 14.90 -9.53 4.31
C PHE A 22 15.49 -8.17 4.75
N LEU A 23 15.85 -8.06 6.04
CA LEU A 23 16.44 -6.86 6.62
C LEU A 23 17.96 -6.78 6.41
N LEU A 24 18.58 -7.81 5.83
CA LEU A 24 20.00 -7.81 5.47
C LEU A 24 20.19 -7.12 4.11
N PRO A 25 21.30 -6.38 3.92
CA PRO A 25 21.60 -5.77 2.63
C PRO A 25 21.76 -6.84 1.54
N PRO A 26 21.49 -6.51 0.26
CA PRO A 26 21.33 -7.47 -0.85
C PRO A 26 22.57 -8.27 -1.29
N ASN A 27 23.59 -8.44 -0.45
CA ASN A 27 24.67 -9.42 -0.60
C ASN A 27 25.28 -9.76 0.78
N PRO A 28 25.10 -10.95 1.36
CA PRO A 28 25.92 -11.37 2.49
C PRO A 28 27.32 -11.74 1.97
N PRO A 29 28.43 -11.20 2.51
CA PRO A 29 29.75 -11.67 2.12
C PRO A 29 29.91 -13.11 2.62
N GLY A 30 30.47 -13.97 1.76
CA GLY A 30 30.67 -15.39 2.03
C GLY A 30 31.49 -15.67 3.30
N ALA A 31 31.40 -16.93 3.75
CA ALA A 31 32.01 -17.44 4.97
C ALA A 31 33.52 -17.19 5.02
N GLY A 32 33.93 -16.13 5.72
CA GLY A 32 35.31 -15.77 6.02
C GLY A 32 35.37 -14.98 7.33
N GLN A 33 36.48 -15.08 8.06
CA GLN A 33 36.66 -14.47 9.38
C GLN A 33 36.42 -12.95 9.35
N ALA A 34 35.58 -12.50 10.27
CA ALA A 34 34.94 -11.19 10.34
C ALA A 34 33.93 -10.94 9.21
N ALA A 35 32.65 -11.18 9.52
CA ALA A 35 31.50 -10.68 8.78
C ALA A 35 31.57 -9.14 8.72
N ARG A 36 32.39 -8.62 7.81
CA ARG A 36 32.37 -7.23 7.41
C ARG A 36 31.06 -7.03 6.65
N ASN A 37 30.13 -6.35 7.31
CA ASN A 37 28.99 -5.71 6.69
C ASN A 37 29.44 -5.14 5.31
N PRO A 38 28.78 -5.43 4.18
CA PRO A 38 29.05 -4.73 2.91
C PRO A 38 28.80 -3.21 3.04
N LEU A 39 28.14 -2.82 4.13
CA LEU A 39 27.99 -1.45 4.62
C LEU A 39 28.84 -1.23 5.89
N GLY A 40 30.13 -1.56 5.84
CA GLY A 40 31.16 -1.39 6.87
C GLY A 40 30.74 -0.82 8.25
N GLY A 41 30.89 -1.62 9.31
CA GLY A 41 30.80 -1.12 10.69
C GLY A 41 29.47 -0.42 11.03
N PRO A 42 29.40 0.35 12.13
CA PRO A 42 28.16 0.99 12.56
C PRO A 42 27.86 2.22 11.68
N GLY A 43 27.34 2.02 10.46
CA GLY A 43 26.47 3.02 9.83
C GLY A 43 26.77 3.58 8.44
N GLY A 44 27.36 2.86 7.47
CA GLY A 44 27.41 3.37 6.08
C GLY A 44 28.07 2.41 5.11
N SER A 45 27.98 2.63 3.78
CA SER A 45 28.78 1.86 2.80
C SER A 45 30.28 1.84 3.16
N GLU A 46 31.10 0.98 2.55
CA GLU A 46 32.56 1.01 2.80
C GLU A 46 33.21 2.40 2.61
N ASP A 47 32.51 3.33 1.93
CA ASP A 47 32.88 4.74 1.72
C ASP A 47 32.21 5.73 2.71
N GLY A 48 31.41 5.28 3.67
CA GLY A 48 30.62 6.13 4.59
C GLY A 48 29.31 6.68 4.00
N GLY A 49 28.83 6.12 2.90
CA GLY A 49 27.65 6.61 2.19
C GLY A 49 26.34 6.37 2.94
N GLN A 50 25.51 7.41 3.00
CA GLN A 50 24.16 7.38 3.55
C GLN A 50 23.15 6.87 2.51
N VAL A 51 22.14 6.10 2.96
CA VAL A 51 21.10 5.54 2.10
C VAL A 51 19.74 6.20 2.37
N LEU A 52 19.00 6.50 1.30
CA LEU A 52 17.59 6.84 1.34
C LEU A 52 16.75 5.61 0.98
N LEU A 53 15.88 5.18 1.89
CA LEU A 53 14.98 4.07 1.65
C LEU A 53 13.66 4.57 1.06
N THR A 54 13.35 4.20 -0.19
CA THR A 54 12.10 4.59 -0.83
C THR A 54 11.22 3.36 -1.11
N GLY A 55 10.03 3.31 -0.53
CA GLY A 55 9.04 2.28 -0.79
C GLY A 55 7.83 2.86 -1.53
N LEU A 56 7.85 2.74 -2.87
CA LEU A 56 6.69 3.02 -3.71
C LEU A 56 5.82 1.77 -3.76
N HIS A 57 4.56 1.88 -3.34
CA HIS A 57 3.68 0.72 -3.18
C HIS A 57 4.23 -0.31 -2.17
N ALA A 58 4.65 0.16 -0.99
CA ALA A 58 5.02 -0.72 0.12
C ALA A 58 3.77 -1.40 0.71
N CYS A 59 3.36 -2.53 0.13
CA CYS A 59 2.12 -3.24 0.45
C CYS A 59 2.32 -4.20 1.64
N GLY A 60 1.32 -4.28 2.53
CA GLY A 60 1.32 -5.17 3.69
C GLY A 60 2.51 -4.93 4.62
N ASP A 61 3.10 -6.02 5.10
CA ASP A 61 4.21 -5.99 6.05
C ASP A 61 5.52 -5.45 5.48
N LEU A 62 5.62 -5.27 4.15
CA LEU A 62 6.75 -4.57 3.56
C LEU A 62 6.90 -3.16 4.16
N SER A 63 5.78 -2.45 4.35
CA SER A 63 5.82 -1.10 4.95
C SER A 63 6.39 -1.11 6.38
N SER A 64 6.00 -2.07 7.21
CA SER A 64 6.50 -2.18 8.58
C SER A 64 7.95 -2.67 8.64
N ALA A 65 8.34 -3.58 7.74
CA ALA A 65 9.72 -4.05 7.62
C ALA A 65 10.67 -2.91 7.24
N LEU A 66 10.31 -2.08 6.26
CA LEU A 66 11.12 -0.94 5.85
C LEU A 66 11.28 0.08 7.00
N LEU A 67 10.22 0.34 7.77
CA LEU A 67 10.29 1.21 8.94
C LEU A 67 11.21 0.64 10.04
N ARG A 68 11.11 -0.65 10.34
CA ARG A 68 12.02 -1.30 11.31
C ARG A 68 13.47 -1.29 10.83
N HIS A 69 13.70 -1.53 9.54
CA HIS A 69 15.03 -1.45 8.95
C HIS A 69 15.61 -0.05 9.13
N PHE A 70 14.83 0.98 8.77
CA PHE A 70 15.22 2.38 8.98
C PHE A 70 15.60 2.64 10.44
N CYS A 71 14.76 2.24 11.41
CA CYS A 71 15.05 2.45 12.83
C CYS A 71 16.35 1.76 13.29
N ARG A 72 16.58 0.52 12.86
CA ARG A 72 17.71 -0.32 13.29
C ARG A 72 19.03 -0.03 12.58
N SER A 73 18.98 0.49 11.36
CA SER A 73 20.16 0.67 10.51
C SER A 73 20.62 2.14 10.52
N PRO A 74 21.78 2.44 11.15
CA PRO A 74 22.32 3.81 11.15
C PRO A 74 22.70 4.31 9.75
N ALA A 75 22.96 3.40 8.81
CA ALA A 75 23.29 3.73 7.42
C ALA A 75 22.12 4.33 6.63
N VAL A 76 20.88 4.09 7.06
CA VAL A 76 19.69 4.64 6.40
C VAL A 76 19.42 6.01 7.02
N ALA A 77 19.78 7.07 6.29
CA ALA A 77 19.63 8.45 6.74
C ALA A 77 18.18 8.93 6.71
N ALA A 78 17.40 8.43 5.75
CA ALA A 78 16.00 8.81 5.59
C ALA A 78 15.18 7.69 4.94
N VAL A 79 13.85 7.80 5.07
CA VAL A 79 12.87 6.90 4.48
C VAL A 79 11.69 7.68 3.91
N ALA A 80 11.20 7.29 2.73
CA ALA A 80 9.99 7.78 2.09
C ALA A 80 9.10 6.58 1.69
N LEU A 81 7.90 6.51 2.25
CA LEU A 81 7.01 5.35 2.13
C LEU A 81 5.61 5.74 1.67
N ALA A 82 5.23 5.23 0.50
CA ALA A 82 3.88 5.26 -0.01
C ALA A 82 3.24 3.86 0.15
N GLY A 83 2.35 3.72 1.15
CA GLY A 83 1.59 2.49 1.35
C GLY A 83 0.49 2.32 0.30
N CYS A 84 0.16 1.07 -0.04
CA CYS A 84 -0.83 0.75 -1.09
C CYS A 84 -1.93 -0.23 -0.69
N CYS A 85 -1.58 -1.25 0.08
CA CYS A 85 -2.46 -2.37 0.40
C CYS A 85 -2.26 -2.73 1.87
N TYR A 86 -3.32 -2.68 2.66
CA TYR A 86 -3.27 -2.94 4.10
C TYR A 86 -3.92 -4.25 4.51
N MET A 87 -4.75 -4.85 3.64
CA MET A 87 -5.47 -6.11 3.88
C MET A 87 -4.55 -7.31 4.17
N LYS A 88 -3.29 -7.24 3.76
CA LYS A 88 -2.28 -8.26 4.04
C LYS A 88 -1.33 -7.93 5.20
N LEU A 89 -1.60 -6.87 5.97
CA LEU A 89 -0.84 -6.62 7.21
C LEU A 89 -1.03 -7.78 8.18
N SER A 90 0.05 -8.24 8.79
CA SER A 90 -0.06 -9.20 9.90
C SER A 90 -0.63 -8.50 11.12
N THR A 91 -1.67 -9.09 11.72
CA THR A 91 -2.37 -8.58 12.91
C THR A 91 -2.59 -9.72 13.89
N GLY A 92 -2.49 -9.48 15.19
CA GLY A 92 -2.73 -10.50 16.20
C GLY A 92 -2.60 -9.96 17.62
N PRO A 93 -3.02 -10.73 18.63
CA PRO A 93 -2.89 -10.34 20.04
C PRO A 93 -1.43 -10.35 20.51
N GLN A 94 -0.58 -11.18 19.90
CA GLN A 94 0.87 -11.22 20.15
C GLN A 94 1.63 -11.55 18.86
N PRO A 95 2.86 -11.03 18.68
CA PRO A 95 3.75 -11.46 17.61
C PRO A 95 4.16 -12.92 17.80
N SER A 96 4.22 -13.69 16.71
CA SER A 96 4.86 -15.01 16.76
C SER A 96 6.38 -14.85 16.77
N PRO A 97 7.13 -15.79 17.40
CA PRO A 97 8.59 -15.78 17.38
C PRO A 97 9.11 -15.70 15.93
N GLY A 98 9.93 -14.70 15.64
CA GLY A 98 10.50 -14.47 14.30
C GLY A 98 9.57 -13.78 13.29
N CYS A 99 8.30 -13.53 13.61
CA CYS A 99 7.36 -12.83 12.71
C CYS A 99 6.69 -11.65 13.44
N PRO A 100 7.31 -10.46 13.42
CA PRO A 100 6.75 -9.29 14.10
C PRO A 100 5.48 -8.81 13.39
N LEU A 101 4.51 -8.32 14.17
CA LEU A 101 3.21 -7.88 13.64
C LEU A 101 3.36 -6.73 12.63
N GLY A 102 2.53 -6.70 11.58
CA GLY A 102 2.47 -5.59 10.65
C GLY A 102 1.73 -4.37 11.21
N TYR A 103 0.76 -4.60 12.09
CA TYR A 103 -0.04 -3.58 12.77
C TYR A 103 -0.59 -4.12 14.10
N PRO A 104 -0.64 -3.31 15.18
CA PRO A 104 -0.02 -1.98 15.27
C PRO A 104 1.51 -2.06 15.42
N LEU A 105 2.20 -0.99 15.06
CA LEU A 105 3.64 -0.80 15.27
C LEU A 105 3.94 0.05 16.49
N SER A 106 3.15 1.09 16.72
CA SER A 106 3.35 2.02 17.84
C SER A 106 2.80 1.44 19.14
N ALA A 107 3.48 1.74 20.24
CA ALA A 107 2.98 1.42 21.57
C ALA A 107 1.68 2.19 21.86
N TRP A 108 1.58 3.42 21.34
CA TRP A 108 0.41 4.26 21.53
C TRP A 108 -0.87 3.67 20.91
N VAL A 109 -0.84 3.24 19.63
CA VAL A 109 -2.01 2.62 19.00
C VAL A 109 -2.29 1.25 19.60
N ALA A 110 -1.26 0.50 19.99
CA ALA A 110 -1.43 -0.78 20.69
C ALA A 110 -2.16 -0.64 22.04
N ALA A 111 -2.05 0.52 22.71
CA ALA A 111 -2.72 0.78 23.97
C ALA A 111 -4.20 1.23 23.82
N LEU A 112 -4.63 1.60 22.61
CA LEU A 112 -6.00 2.08 22.39
C LEU A 112 -7.03 0.94 22.48
N PRO A 113 -8.13 1.10 23.24
CA PRO A 113 -9.19 0.10 23.26
C PRO A 113 -9.84 0.00 21.88
N GLY A 114 -10.00 -1.23 21.37
CA GLY A 114 -10.66 -1.46 20.08
C GLY A 114 -9.83 -1.10 18.84
N HIS A 115 -8.50 -0.93 18.97
CA HIS A 115 -7.61 -0.61 17.84
C HIS A 115 -7.53 -1.71 16.76
N GLN A 116 -8.05 -2.91 17.01
CA GLN A 116 -7.94 -4.05 16.10
C GLN A 116 -8.67 -3.81 14.78
N LEU A 117 -8.00 -4.13 13.68
CA LEU A 117 -8.55 -3.96 12.34
C LEU A 117 -8.78 -5.33 11.68
N SER A 118 -10.04 -5.64 11.39
CA SER A 118 -10.42 -6.82 10.62
C SER A 118 -9.82 -6.77 9.21
N TYR A 119 -9.75 -7.92 8.54
CA TYR A 119 -9.33 -7.98 7.14
C TYR A 119 -10.14 -7.00 6.27
N ARG A 120 -11.46 -6.95 6.48
CA ARG A 120 -12.37 -6.08 5.72
C ARG A 120 -12.13 -4.60 6.01
N ALA A 121 -11.83 -4.22 7.25
CA ALA A 121 -11.49 -2.83 7.56
C ALA A 121 -10.20 -2.42 6.83
N ARG A 122 -9.17 -3.28 6.85
CA ARG A 122 -7.90 -3.05 6.17
C ARG A 122 -8.01 -3.07 4.65
N GLU A 123 -8.89 -3.90 4.11
CA GLU A 123 -9.28 -3.89 2.69
C GLU A 123 -10.02 -2.59 2.35
N ALA A 124 -10.91 -2.12 3.20
CA ALA A 124 -11.66 -0.89 2.97
C ALA A 124 -10.73 0.33 2.88
N ALA A 125 -9.73 0.41 3.77
CA ALA A 125 -8.66 1.41 3.69
C ALA A 125 -7.90 1.39 2.35
N CYS A 126 -8.05 0.31 1.56
CA CYS A 126 -7.44 0.23 0.25
C CYS A 126 -8.27 0.87 -0.88
N HIS A 127 -9.44 1.43 -0.61
CA HIS A 127 -10.28 2.01 -1.65
C HIS A 127 -9.98 3.49 -1.91
N ALA A 128 -10.26 3.92 -3.15
CA ALA A 128 -10.13 5.30 -3.59
C ALA A 128 -11.49 6.00 -3.52
N LEU A 129 -11.64 6.94 -2.58
CA LEU A 129 -12.90 7.65 -2.34
C LEU A 129 -13.31 8.48 -3.56
N GLU A 130 -12.37 9.17 -4.20
CA GLU A 130 -12.60 10.04 -5.35
C GLU A 130 -13.09 9.24 -6.56
N GLU A 131 -12.54 8.03 -6.79
CA GLU A 131 -13.01 7.15 -7.86
C GLU A 131 -14.41 6.61 -7.56
N PHE A 132 -14.71 6.32 -6.30
CA PHE A 132 -16.04 5.89 -5.88
C PHE A 132 -17.08 7.02 -6.02
N GLU A 133 -16.73 8.24 -5.62
CA GLU A 133 -17.55 9.43 -5.77
C GLU A 133 -17.88 9.69 -7.26
N GLY A 134 -16.89 9.55 -8.14
CA GLY A 134 -17.10 9.65 -9.59
C GLY A 134 -18.09 8.59 -10.12
N ARG A 135 -18.00 7.35 -9.62
CA ARG A 135 -18.94 6.28 -9.97
C ARG A 135 -20.36 6.56 -9.48
N LEU A 136 -20.53 7.13 -8.28
CA LEU A 136 -21.83 7.51 -7.74
C LEU A 136 -22.48 8.62 -8.57
N ARG A 137 -21.74 9.70 -8.87
CA ARG A 137 -22.26 10.80 -9.70
C ARG A 137 -22.63 10.37 -11.11
N GLY A 138 -21.86 9.45 -11.69
CA GLY A 138 -22.10 8.94 -13.05
C GLY A 138 -23.30 7.98 -13.18
N GLY A 139 -23.93 7.54 -12.08
CA GLY A 139 -25.12 6.68 -12.12
C GLY A 139 -24.94 5.34 -12.88
N GLY A 140 -23.69 4.87 -13.01
CA GLY A 140 -23.34 3.90 -14.05
C GLY A 140 -23.61 2.43 -13.72
N PRO A 141 -23.57 1.54 -14.73
CA PRO A 141 -23.71 0.08 -14.60
C PRO A 141 -22.74 -0.57 -13.60
N ARG A 142 -21.61 0.09 -13.32
CA ARG A 142 -20.59 -0.37 -12.37
C ARG A 142 -21.11 -0.48 -10.94
N LEU A 143 -22.12 0.30 -10.55
CA LEU A 143 -22.76 0.18 -9.23
C LEU A 143 -23.62 -1.10 -9.13
N ARG A 144 -24.13 -1.60 -10.26
CA ARG A 144 -24.92 -2.84 -10.33
C ARG A 144 -24.09 -4.08 -10.04
N ALA A 145 -22.79 -4.05 -10.33
CA ALA A 145 -21.89 -5.18 -10.13
C ALA A 145 -21.86 -5.66 -8.67
N HIS A 146 -21.93 -4.74 -7.69
CA HIS A 146 -22.01 -5.09 -6.27
C HIS A 146 -23.33 -5.78 -5.92
N CYS A 147 -24.45 -5.32 -6.49
CA CYS A 147 -25.75 -5.97 -6.33
C CYS A 147 -25.77 -7.36 -6.98
N TYR A 148 -25.20 -7.50 -8.18
CA TYR A 148 -25.07 -8.80 -8.86
C TYR A 148 -24.19 -9.77 -8.07
N ARG A 149 -23.07 -9.29 -7.51
CA ARG A 149 -22.21 -10.11 -6.65
C ARG A 149 -22.94 -10.56 -5.38
N ALA A 150 -23.74 -9.68 -4.77
CA ALA A 150 -24.54 -10.02 -3.59
C ALA A 150 -25.66 -11.02 -3.92
N ALA A 151 -26.37 -10.82 -5.04
CA ALA A 151 -27.39 -11.74 -5.50
C ALA A 151 -26.82 -13.14 -5.79
N LEU A 152 -25.68 -13.19 -6.49
CA LEU A 152 -24.95 -14.42 -6.76
C LEU A 152 -24.49 -15.11 -5.46
N GLU A 153 -24.04 -14.36 -4.44
CA GLU A 153 -23.67 -14.94 -3.14
C GLU A 153 -24.84 -15.70 -2.50
N SER A 154 -26.05 -15.12 -2.51
CA SER A 154 -27.21 -15.79 -1.92
C SER A 154 -27.61 -17.03 -2.69
N LEU A 155 -27.51 -17.01 -4.03
CA LEU A 155 -27.76 -18.20 -4.85
C LEU A 155 -26.75 -19.31 -4.55
N ILE A 156 -25.46 -18.97 -4.46
CA ILE A 156 -24.40 -19.93 -4.11
C ILE A 156 -24.65 -20.54 -2.73
N ARG A 157 -24.98 -19.70 -1.73
CA ARG A 157 -25.25 -20.17 -0.36
C ARG A 157 -26.53 -20.99 -0.25
N ALA A 158 -27.54 -20.69 -1.06
CA ALA A 158 -28.77 -21.47 -1.13
C ALA A 158 -28.53 -22.85 -1.75
N ALA A 159 -27.67 -22.93 -2.77
CA ALA A 159 -27.28 -24.20 -3.39
C ALA A 159 -26.32 -25.02 -2.52
N ASP A 160 -25.37 -24.35 -1.85
CA ASP A 160 -24.42 -24.97 -0.92
C ASP A 160 -24.06 -24.01 0.22
N PRO A 161 -24.61 -24.22 1.44
CA PRO A 161 -24.34 -23.38 2.60
C PRO A 161 -22.86 -23.35 3.05
N ALA A 162 -22.04 -24.32 2.66
CA ALA A 162 -20.61 -24.34 2.96
C ALA A 162 -19.81 -23.35 2.09
N LYS A 163 -20.33 -23.00 0.91
CA LYS A 163 -19.69 -22.05 -0.01
C LYS A 163 -20.07 -20.62 0.35
N ARG A 164 -19.11 -19.86 0.91
CA ARG A 164 -19.30 -18.47 1.32
C ARG A 164 -18.07 -17.61 1.03
N HIS A 165 -18.31 -16.35 0.69
CA HIS A 165 -17.30 -15.32 0.44
C HIS A 165 -16.23 -15.72 -0.58
N LEU A 166 -16.61 -16.51 -1.59
CA LEU A 166 -15.68 -16.95 -2.63
C LEU A 166 -15.18 -15.77 -3.47
N GLY A 167 -13.90 -15.80 -3.82
CA GLY A 167 -13.24 -14.80 -4.67
C GLY A 167 -13.58 -14.99 -6.15
N LEU A 168 -14.81 -14.62 -6.54
CA LEU A 168 -15.30 -14.80 -7.91
C LEU A 168 -14.91 -13.60 -8.78
N GLN A 169 -14.33 -13.87 -9.96
CA GLN A 169 -13.92 -12.85 -10.94
C GLN A 169 -14.55 -13.15 -12.31
N PRO A 170 -15.84 -12.83 -12.53
CA PRO A 170 -16.57 -13.14 -13.77
C PRO A 170 -16.13 -12.30 -15.01
N GLY A 171 -14.86 -11.93 -15.12
CA GLY A 171 -14.27 -11.30 -16.31
C GLY A 171 -14.39 -9.76 -16.39
N ARG A 172 -13.65 -9.16 -17.34
CA ARG A 172 -13.39 -7.70 -17.43
C ARG A 172 -14.60 -6.81 -17.80
N LYS A 173 -15.75 -7.38 -18.22
CA LYS A 173 -16.95 -6.63 -18.64
C LYS A 173 -18.22 -7.01 -17.87
N ALA A 174 -18.07 -7.59 -16.69
CA ALA A 174 -19.20 -8.10 -15.91
C ALA A 174 -20.30 -7.05 -15.60
N HIS A 175 -19.94 -5.76 -15.53
CA HIS A 175 -20.87 -4.65 -15.31
C HIS A 175 -21.81 -4.34 -16.50
N ALA A 176 -21.48 -4.83 -17.71
CA ALA A 176 -22.28 -4.65 -18.92
C ALA A 176 -23.25 -5.82 -19.18
N LEU A 177 -23.13 -6.91 -18.41
CA LEU A 177 -23.96 -8.10 -18.55
C LEU A 177 -25.33 -7.90 -17.90
N SER A 178 -26.30 -8.70 -18.32
CA SER A 178 -27.49 -8.95 -17.50
C SER A 178 -27.13 -9.83 -16.30
N PHE A 179 -27.99 -9.87 -15.28
CA PHE A 179 -27.75 -10.73 -14.12
C PHE A 179 -27.65 -12.22 -14.48
N PRO A 180 -28.53 -12.82 -15.31
CA PRO A 180 -28.38 -14.21 -15.71
C PRO A 180 -27.04 -14.48 -16.38
N GLN A 181 -26.61 -13.63 -17.31
CA GLN A 181 -25.30 -13.75 -17.96
C GLN A 181 -24.15 -13.65 -16.96
N TYR A 182 -24.23 -12.73 -16.00
CA TYR A 182 -23.25 -12.60 -14.92
C TYR A 182 -23.18 -13.87 -14.06
N ALA A 183 -24.33 -14.43 -13.69
CA ALA A 183 -24.41 -15.64 -12.86
C ALA A 183 -23.93 -16.88 -13.61
N HIS A 184 -24.21 -17.00 -14.92
CA HIS A 184 -23.66 -18.08 -15.77
C HIS A 184 -22.13 -18.11 -15.80
N LEU A 185 -21.48 -16.95 -15.67
CA LEU A 185 -20.01 -16.87 -15.55
C LEU A 185 -19.52 -17.11 -14.11
N GLY A 186 -20.31 -16.72 -13.11
CA GLY A 186 -19.92 -16.77 -11.69
C GLY A 186 -20.13 -18.12 -11.01
N LEU A 187 -21.20 -18.84 -11.34
CA LEU A 187 -21.53 -20.14 -10.73
C LEU A 187 -20.48 -21.23 -11.00
N PRO A 188 -19.94 -21.39 -12.22
CA PRO A 188 -18.89 -22.38 -12.47
C PRO A 188 -17.61 -22.11 -11.67
N LEU A 189 -17.29 -20.84 -11.41
CA LEU A 189 -16.16 -20.45 -10.55
C LEU A 189 -16.38 -20.85 -9.08
N ALA A 190 -17.63 -21.06 -8.69
CA ALA A 190 -18.01 -21.61 -7.39
C ALA A 190 -18.18 -23.15 -7.43
N GLY A 191 -17.92 -23.81 -8.56
CA GLY A 191 -18.13 -25.24 -8.74
C GLY A 191 -19.61 -25.65 -8.77
N LEU A 192 -20.49 -24.76 -9.22
CA LEU A 192 -21.92 -25.01 -9.37
C LEU A 192 -22.32 -24.96 -10.85
N ASP A 193 -23.22 -25.85 -11.25
CA ASP A 193 -23.79 -25.86 -12.60
C ASP A 193 -24.90 -24.81 -12.72
N PRO A 194 -24.79 -23.83 -13.63
CA PRO A 194 -25.85 -22.85 -13.87
C PRO A 194 -27.21 -23.45 -14.21
N ALA A 195 -27.27 -24.63 -14.84
CA ALA A 195 -28.54 -25.26 -15.21
C ALA A 195 -29.36 -25.71 -13.99
N GLY A 196 -28.67 -25.98 -12.86
CA GLY A 196 -29.31 -26.40 -11.60
C GLY A 196 -29.73 -25.25 -10.68
N VAL A 197 -29.45 -24.00 -11.05
CA VAL A 197 -29.72 -22.82 -10.20
C VAL A 197 -30.77 -21.92 -10.87
N PRO A 198 -31.91 -21.62 -10.21
CA PRO A 198 -32.96 -20.81 -10.82
C PRO A 198 -32.59 -19.31 -10.86
N LEU A 199 -31.99 -18.88 -11.98
CA LEU A 199 -31.46 -17.53 -12.17
C LEU A 199 -32.50 -16.44 -12.45
N ASP A 200 -33.69 -16.82 -12.92
CA ASP A 200 -34.78 -15.90 -13.31
C ASP A 200 -36.03 -16.09 -12.43
N SER A 201 -35.81 -16.19 -11.11
CA SER A 201 -36.89 -16.32 -10.14
C SER A 201 -37.35 -14.96 -9.62
N GLU A 202 -38.61 -14.88 -9.17
CA GLU A 202 -39.14 -13.69 -8.48
C GLU A 202 -38.25 -13.27 -7.30
N ALA A 203 -37.67 -14.25 -6.60
CA ALA A 203 -36.71 -14.01 -5.52
C ALA A 203 -35.47 -13.24 -6.01
N VAL A 204 -34.90 -13.60 -7.17
CA VAL A 204 -33.77 -12.87 -7.76
C VAL A 204 -34.20 -11.44 -8.14
N GLY A 205 -35.38 -11.29 -8.75
CA GLY A 205 -35.95 -9.97 -9.06
C GLY A 205 -36.02 -9.07 -7.83
N ALA A 206 -36.64 -9.57 -6.76
CA ALA A 206 -36.78 -8.86 -5.48
C ALA A 206 -35.43 -8.50 -4.85
N MET A 207 -34.40 -9.34 -5.02
CA MET A 207 -33.04 -9.04 -4.56
C MET A 207 -32.38 -7.91 -5.36
N LEU A 208 -32.55 -7.91 -6.69
CA LEU A 208 -31.99 -6.88 -7.57
C LEU A 208 -32.65 -5.51 -7.35
N GLU A 209 -33.93 -5.48 -6.97
CA GLU A 209 -34.62 -4.24 -6.55
C GLU A 209 -33.99 -3.60 -5.30
N GLN A 210 -33.30 -4.38 -4.46
CA GLN A 210 -32.55 -3.87 -3.31
C GLN A 210 -31.21 -3.22 -3.68
N GLN A 211 -30.92 -3.01 -4.97
CA GLN A 211 -29.67 -2.39 -5.42
C GLN A 211 -29.34 -1.09 -4.66
N HIS A 212 -30.34 -0.24 -4.40
CA HIS A 212 -30.15 1.01 -3.67
C HIS A 212 -29.59 0.79 -2.25
N LYS A 213 -30.01 -0.28 -1.56
CA LYS A 213 -29.49 -0.64 -0.23
C LYS A 213 -28.05 -1.12 -0.31
N VAL A 214 -27.69 -1.90 -1.33
CA VAL A 214 -26.31 -2.33 -1.57
C VAL A 214 -25.40 -1.13 -1.83
N VAL A 215 -25.86 -0.18 -2.65
CA VAL A 215 -25.12 1.06 -2.91
C VAL A 215 -24.96 1.89 -1.63
N ALA A 216 -26.02 2.03 -0.83
CA ALA A 216 -25.96 2.72 0.46
C ALA A 216 -24.95 2.06 1.41
N PHE A 217 -24.99 0.73 1.53
CA PHE A 217 -24.05 -0.04 2.34
C PHE A 217 -22.59 0.16 1.88
N CYS A 218 -22.32 0.03 0.59
CA CYS A 218 -20.99 0.28 0.03
C CYS A 218 -20.53 1.71 0.28
N THR A 219 -21.44 2.68 0.16
CA THR A 219 -21.13 4.10 0.41
C THR A 219 -20.74 4.35 1.86
N LEU A 220 -21.49 3.79 2.82
CA LEU A 220 -21.12 3.87 4.24
C LEU A 220 -19.74 3.28 4.51
N GLY A 221 -19.42 2.12 3.90
CA GLY A 221 -18.08 1.53 4.01
C GLY A 221 -16.97 2.42 3.44
N GLN A 222 -17.21 3.07 2.30
CA GLN A 222 -16.26 3.99 1.67
C GLN A 222 -16.08 5.28 2.48
N LEU A 223 -17.12 5.77 3.17
CA LEU A 223 -17.01 6.92 4.06
C LEU A 223 -16.15 6.64 5.30
N LEU A 224 -16.14 5.39 5.79
CA LEU A 224 -15.33 4.97 6.93
C LEU A 224 -13.90 4.57 6.53
N ALA A 225 -13.65 4.24 5.27
CA ALA A 225 -12.34 3.79 4.79
C ALA A 225 -11.18 4.76 5.09
N PRO A 226 -11.31 6.10 4.89
CA PRO A 226 -10.24 7.04 5.20
C PRO A 226 -9.85 7.06 6.69
N ALA A 227 -10.81 6.82 7.60
CA ALA A 227 -10.53 6.74 9.03
C ALA A 227 -9.63 5.54 9.35
N VAL A 228 -9.87 4.40 8.69
CA VAL A 228 -9.03 3.20 8.85
C VAL A 228 -7.65 3.42 8.25
N GLU A 229 -7.54 4.00 7.05
CA GLU A 229 -6.24 4.34 6.45
C GLU A 229 -5.45 5.31 7.35
N THR A 230 -6.11 6.35 7.85
CA THR A 230 -5.51 7.34 8.76
C THR A 230 -4.98 6.69 10.02
N LEU A 231 -5.73 5.76 10.64
CA LEU A 231 -5.25 5.05 11.83
C LEU A 231 -3.96 4.27 11.56
N ILE A 232 -3.87 3.56 10.43
CA ILE A 232 -2.67 2.80 10.07
C ILE A 232 -1.49 3.74 9.72
N LEU A 233 -1.76 4.88 9.08
CA LEU A 233 -0.73 5.89 8.80
C LEU A 233 -0.22 6.57 10.08
N LEU A 234 -1.12 6.91 11.00
CA LEU A 234 -0.77 7.47 12.30
C LEU A 234 -0.01 6.47 13.16
N ASP A 235 -0.37 5.19 13.15
CA ASP A 235 0.38 4.13 13.83
C ASP A 235 1.86 4.13 13.40
N ARG A 236 2.12 4.20 12.09
CA ARG A 236 3.49 4.26 11.56
C ARG A 236 4.22 5.56 11.92
N LEU A 237 3.52 6.69 11.85
CA LEU A 237 4.07 8.00 12.22
C LEU A 237 4.47 8.00 13.71
N LEU A 238 3.56 7.55 14.58
CA LEU A 238 3.78 7.47 16.03
C LEU A 238 4.92 6.50 16.35
N TYR A 239 4.98 5.34 15.70
CA TYR A 239 6.08 4.40 15.87
C TYR A 239 7.44 5.09 15.63
N LEU A 240 7.57 5.87 14.56
CA LEU A 240 8.80 6.62 14.28
C LEU A 240 9.10 7.71 15.32
N ARG A 241 8.08 8.41 15.80
CA ARG A 241 8.25 9.43 16.87
C ARG A 241 8.67 8.81 18.19
N GLU A 242 8.11 7.65 18.54
CA GLU A 242 8.50 6.88 19.73
C GLU A 242 9.98 6.47 19.68
N GLN A 243 10.54 6.25 18.49
CA GLN A 243 11.97 5.99 18.29
C GLN A 243 12.83 7.28 18.21
N GLY A 244 12.23 8.47 18.34
CA GLY A 244 12.94 9.76 18.34
C GLY A 244 13.24 10.34 16.95
N PHE A 245 12.63 9.83 15.87
CA PHE A 245 12.87 10.35 14.52
C PHE A 245 12.01 11.57 14.18
N HIS A 246 12.53 12.41 13.30
CA HIS A 246 11.75 13.45 12.64
C HIS A 246 10.95 12.82 11.51
N CYS A 247 9.63 12.98 11.51
CA CYS A 247 8.77 12.36 10.52
C CYS A 247 7.52 13.21 10.23
N ALA A 248 6.95 13.01 9.04
CA ALA A 248 5.73 13.68 8.61
C ALA A 248 4.94 12.79 7.64
N LEU A 249 3.62 12.98 7.61
CA LEU A 249 2.76 12.49 6.53
C LEU A 249 2.49 13.63 5.56
N VAL A 250 2.88 13.44 4.30
CA VAL A 250 2.80 14.46 3.25
C VAL A 250 1.80 14.02 2.18
N PRO A 251 0.77 14.82 1.88
CA PRO A 251 -0.12 14.58 0.74
C PRO A 251 0.60 14.99 -0.56
N LEU A 252 1.48 14.11 -1.05
CA LEU A 252 2.37 14.41 -2.16
C LEU A 252 1.67 14.42 -3.52
N PHE A 253 0.66 13.56 -3.71
CA PHE A 253 -0.01 13.40 -5.01
C PHE A 253 -1.45 13.92 -5.01
N ASN A 254 -1.97 14.24 -6.20
CA ASN A 254 -3.40 14.47 -6.36
C ASN A 254 -4.13 13.12 -6.18
N PRO A 255 -5.09 12.98 -5.25
CA PRO A 255 -5.77 11.71 -4.98
C PRO A 255 -6.60 11.19 -6.16
N ARG A 256 -6.98 12.06 -7.12
CA ARG A 256 -7.62 11.63 -8.37
C ARG A 256 -6.66 10.95 -9.35
N PHE A 257 -5.37 11.27 -9.27
CA PHE A 257 -4.32 10.67 -10.11
C PHE A 257 -3.69 9.45 -9.43
N SER A 258 -3.32 9.60 -8.16
CA SER A 258 -2.83 8.50 -7.31
C SER A 258 -3.61 8.53 -6.00
N PRO A 259 -4.61 7.64 -5.83
CA PRO A 259 -5.38 7.53 -4.58
C PRO A 259 -4.49 7.27 -3.36
N ARG A 260 -3.27 6.77 -3.58
CA ARG A 260 -2.22 6.65 -2.56
C ARG A 260 -1.37 7.90 -2.54
N ASN A 261 -2.00 8.99 -2.11
CA ASN A 261 -1.38 10.30 -2.12
C ASN A 261 -0.59 10.64 -0.86
N LEU A 262 -0.81 9.93 0.25
CA LEU A 262 -0.12 10.16 1.51
C LEU A 262 1.21 9.39 1.55
N VAL A 263 2.31 10.13 1.71
CA VAL A 263 3.67 9.59 1.83
C VAL A 263 4.17 9.86 3.24
N LEU A 264 4.60 8.81 3.93
CA LEU A 264 5.30 8.92 5.21
C LEU A 264 6.78 9.17 4.93
N VAL A 265 7.30 10.30 5.39
CA VAL A 265 8.72 10.63 5.32
C VAL A 265 9.31 10.67 6.72
N ALA A 266 10.55 10.19 6.87
CA ALA A 266 11.30 10.33 8.11
C ALA A 266 12.80 10.41 7.87
N SER A 267 13.51 11.04 8.81
CA SER A 267 14.96 11.20 8.75
C SER A 267 15.60 11.15 10.15
N ARG A 268 16.88 10.78 10.18
CA ARG A 268 17.69 10.72 11.41
C ARG A 268 18.10 12.10 11.91
N SER A 269 18.42 13.01 11.00
CA SER A 269 18.70 14.42 11.27
C SER A 269 17.51 15.27 10.84
N PRO A 270 17.35 16.51 11.35
CA PRO A 270 16.32 17.41 10.86
C PRO A 270 16.37 17.49 9.34
N LEU A 271 15.21 17.35 8.67
CA LEU A 271 15.14 17.26 7.20
C LEU A 271 15.83 18.45 6.51
N ALA A 272 15.70 19.64 7.10
CA ALA A 272 16.37 20.86 6.62
C ALA A 272 17.91 20.75 6.68
N THR A 273 18.46 20.16 7.75
CA THR A 273 19.90 19.95 7.91
C THR A 273 20.42 18.86 6.97
N ALA A 274 19.64 17.79 6.78
CA ALA A 274 19.98 16.72 5.84
C ALA A 274 19.98 17.20 4.36
N LEU A 275 19.10 18.15 4.03
CA LEU A 275 19.04 18.78 2.70
C LEU A 275 20.11 19.87 2.52
N ALA A 276 20.48 20.60 3.58
CA ALA A 276 21.51 21.65 3.52
C ALA A 276 22.90 21.09 3.16
N GLY A 277 23.26 19.91 3.69
CA GLY A 277 24.51 19.23 3.34
C GLY A 277 24.61 18.75 1.89
N LEU A 278 23.52 18.77 1.12
CA LEU A 278 23.52 18.50 -0.32
C LEU A 278 23.72 19.79 -1.16
N GLY A 279 23.67 20.96 -0.54
CA GLY A 279 23.80 22.26 -1.20
C GLY A 279 25.20 22.89 -1.13
N GLU A 280 26.07 22.41 -0.24
CA GLU A 280 27.40 23.02 -0.03
C GLU A 280 28.47 22.57 -1.05
N ASP A 281 28.20 21.54 -1.87
CA ASP A 281 29.09 21.10 -2.95
C ASP A 281 28.78 21.76 -4.31
N GLY A 282 27.92 22.78 -4.32
CA GLY A 282 27.32 23.35 -5.53
C GLY A 282 27.48 24.85 -5.69
N ASP A 283 28.65 25.42 -5.43
CA ASP A 283 28.92 26.80 -5.87
C ASP A 283 30.37 26.98 -6.36
N SER A 284 30.56 26.88 -7.68
CA SER A 284 31.66 27.55 -8.39
C SER A 284 31.24 27.80 -9.85
N SER A 285 30.69 28.98 -10.03
CA SER A 285 30.69 29.87 -11.22
C SER A 285 31.28 29.36 -12.55
N GLN A 286 30.54 29.64 -13.62
CA GLN A 286 30.96 30.60 -14.66
C GLN A 286 29.77 30.91 -15.59
N ASP A 287 29.25 32.14 -15.46
CA ASP A 287 28.47 32.81 -16.50
C ASP A 287 29.39 33.05 -17.70
N GLU A 288 29.06 32.48 -18.86
CA GLU A 288 29.62 32.93 -20.14
C GLU A 288 28.66 33.92 -20.81
N ASP A 289 29.16 35.14 -20.88
CA ASP A 289 28.73 36.32 -21.59
C ASP A 289 28.51 36.05 -23.09
N LEU A 290 27.26 36.17 -23.57
CA LEU A 290 26.94 36.13 -24.99
C LEU A 290 26.92 37.56 -25.55
N GLY A 291 28.09 38.01 -26.01
CA GLY A 291 28.28 39.22 -26.78
C GLY A 291 27.76 39.11 -28.21
N GLU A 292 27.11 40.17 -28.65
CA GLU A 292 26.54 40.46 -29.98
C GLU A 292 27.57 40.37 -31.12
N ALA A 293 27.11 39.93 -32.30
CA ALA A 293 27.65 40.38 -33.58
C ALA A 293 26.59 40.25 -34.69
N GLU A 294 25.97 41.38 -35.03
CA GLU A 294 25.32 41.60 -36.31
C GLU A 294 26.36 41.60 -37.45
N ALA A 295 26.00 41.02 -38.61
CA ALA A 295 26.36 41.57 -39.92
C ALA A 295 25.52 40.90 -41.02
N GLU A 296 24.62 41.70 -41.60
CA GLU A 296 24.00 41.58 -42.92
C GLU A 296 25.05 41.52 -44.06
N PRO A 297 24.70 41.11 -45.31
CA PRO A 297 23.54 41.58 -46.09
C PRO A 297 22.61 40.49 -46.68
#